data_AF-A0A972RZF2-F1
#
_entry.id   AF-A0A972RZF2-F1
#
_cell.length_a   1.000
_cell.length_b   1.000
_cell.length_c   1.000
_cell.angle_alpha   90.00
_cell.angle_beta   90.00
_cell.angle_gamma   90.00
#
_symmetry.space_group_name_H-M   'P 1'
#
loop_
_entity.id
_entity.type
_entity.pdbx_description
1 polymer ?
#
loop_
_entity_poly.entity_id
_entity_poly.type
_entity_poly.pdbx_seq_one_letter_code
_entity_poly.pdbx_strand_id
1 'polypeptide(L)'
;MRELFLFYSKVLKNPVKNIPSLLFLTVAIFGIVTLISSFVTDILIFPFTTIATISSFIAMWYIKVLGTLSENLEKMEGSIDELNRSNSRLHSELKAMESLRKSLEEYADESNSNLREVVDSINSSFQKLERITEDNERVLLYKIAQDLEFMDNSSGMSRDEYERFIERVPSYLQIEFKPFDEVANGDGKIDYRELSGIIQSILKERERGA
;
A
#
# COMPACT_ATOMS: atom_id res chain seq x y z
N MET A 1 -11.57 30.88 3.81
CA MET A 1 -10.46 31.87 3.89
C MET A 1 -9.18 31.26 4.47
N ARG A 2 -9.17 30.71 5.71
CA ARG A 2 -7.97 30.06 6.29
C ARG A 2 -7.39 28.91 5.45
N GLU A 3 -8.25 28.06 4.91
CA GLU A 3 -7.88 26.96 3.99
C GLU A 3 -7.13 27.45 2.74
N LEU A 4 -7.59 28.55 2.14
CA LEU A 4 -6.95 29.16 0.96
C LEU A 4 -5.56 29.72 1.29
N PHE A 5 -5.39 30.31 2.47
CA PHE A 5 -4.10 30.83 2.92
C PHE A 5 -3.09 29.71 3.23
N LEU A 6 -3.55 28.64 3.89
CA LEU A 6 -2.72 27.45 4.12
C LEU A 6 -2.33 26.77 2.81
N PHE A 7 -3.26 26.71 1.85
CA PHE A 7 -3.00 26.20 0.52
C PHE A 7 -1.92 27.04 -0.20
N TYR A 8 -2.06 28.36 -0.20
CA TYR A 8 -1.09 29.28 -0.80
C TYR A 8 0.31 29.12 -0.19
N SER A 9 0.37 29.02 1.14
CA SER A 9 1.62 28.77 1.87
C SER A 9 2.27 27.43 1.50
N LYS A 10 1.46 26.37 1.34
CA LYS A 10 1.94 25.03 0.99
C LYS A 10 2.42 24.95 -0.47
N VAL A 11 1.73 25.63 -1.39
CA VAL A 11 2.11 25.71 -2.80
C VAL A 11 3.44 26.45 -3.00
N LEU A 12 3.63 27.56 -2.27
CA LEU A 12 4.85 28.37 -2.35
C LEU A 12 6.09 27.71 -1.75
N LYS A 13 5.95 26.74 -0.83
CA LYS A 13 7.09 26.06 -0.22
C LYS A 13 7.86 25.14 -1.17
N ASN A 14 7.25 24.67 -2.25
CA ASN A 14 7.89 23.79 -3.25
C ASN A 14 7.53 24.26 -4.68
N PRO A 15 8.15 25.35 -5.17
CA PRO A 15 7.76 25.96 -6.44
C PRO A 15 7.97 25.03 -7.64
N VAL A 16 9.02 24.18 -7.60
CA VAL A 16 9.38 23.28 -8.71
C VAL A 16 8.36 22.16 -8.91
N LYS A 17 7.84 21.57 -7.83
CA LYS A 17 6.84 20.48 -7.91
C LYS A 17 5.43 21.01 -8.23
N ASN A 18 5.19 22.31 -8.02
CA ASN A 18 3.88 22.95 -8.16
C ASN A 18 3.77 23.92 -9.34
N ILE A 19 4.72 23.93 -10.29
CA ILE A 19 4.72 24.83 -11.46
C ILE A 19 3.38 24.80 -12.21
N PRO A 20 2.75 23.64 -12.51
CA PRO A 20 1.47 23.62 -13.19
C PRO A 20 0.36 24.30 -12.38
N SER A 21 0.30 24.04 -11.07
CA SER A 21 -0.69 24.65 -10.17
C SER A 21 -0.53 26.18 -10.10
N LEU A 22 0.71 26.68 -10.07
CA LEU A 22 1.00 28.11 -10.13
C LEU A 22 0.55 28.72 -11.47
N LEU A 23 0.82 28.06 -12.60
CA LEU A 23 0.35 28.50 -13.92
C LEU A 23 -1.19 28.57 -14.00
N PHE A 24 -1.90 27.55 -13.51
CA PHE A 24 -3.37 27.58 -13.49
C PHE A 24 -3.91 28.66 -12.56
N LEU A 25 -3.23 28.93 -11.46
CA LEU A 25 -3.63 29.98 -10.53
C LEU A 25 -3.45 31.39 -11.13
N THR A 26 -2.35 31.64 -11.85
CA THR A 26 -2.18 32.91 -12.56
C THR A 26 -3.21 33.09 -13.67
N VAL A 27 -3.51 32.02 -14.43
CA VAL A 27 -4.58 32.02 -15.44
C VAL A 27 -5.94 32.28 -14.81
N ALA A 28 -6.25 31.69 -13.65
CA ALA A 28 -7.51 31.91 -12.95
C ALA A 28 -7.66 33.37 -12.46
N ILE A 29 -6.60 33.96 -11.89
CA ILE A 29 -6.60 35.37 -11.49
C ILE A 29 -6.79 36.27 -12.72
N PHE A 30 -6.07 35.99 -13.81
CA PHE A 30 -6.23 36.72 -15.06
C PHE A 30 -7.66 36.60 -15.62
N GLY A 31 -8.26 35.42 -15.52
CA GLY A 31 -9.67 35.16 -15.87
C GLY A 31 -10.65 36.01 -15.05
N ILE A 32 -10.44 36.14 -13.74
CA ILE A 32 -11.28 36.97 -12.88
C ILE A 32 -11.14 38.47 -13.25
N VAL A 33 -9.91 38.93 -13.47
CA VAL A 33 -9.66 40.33 -13.88
C VAL A 33 -10.30 40.65 -15.23
N THR A 34 -10.16 39.76 -16.21
CA THR A 34 -10.79 39.91 -17.53
C THR A 34 -12.31 39.83 -17.44
N LEU A 35 -12.87 38.99 -16.56
CA LEU A 35 -14.31 38.89 -16.32
C LEU A 35 -14.88 40.21 -15.76
N ILE A 36 -14.21 40.81 -14.76
CA ILE A 36 -14.61 42.12 -14.20
C ILE A 36 -14.53 43.23 -15.27
N SER A 37 -13.46 43.23 -16.08
CA SER A 37 -13.29 44.21 -17.16
C SER A 37 -14.38 44.07 -18.23
N SER A 38 -14.67 42.83 -18.66
CA SER A 38 -15.68 42.55 -19.69
C SER A 38 -17.09 42.97 -19.29
N PHE A 39 -17.40 42.97 -17.99
CA PHE A 39 -18.69 43.43 -17.48
C PHE A 39 -18.92 44.93 -17.74
N VAL A 40 -17.84 45.70 -17.86
CA VAL A 40 -17.90 47.15 -18.13
C VAL A 40 -17.85 47.44 -19.63
N THR A 41 -17.08 46.68 -20.39
CA THR A 41 -16.77 47.02 -21.80
C THR A 41 -17.61 46.27 -22.84
N ASP A 42 -17.83 44.95 -22.69
CA ASP A 42 -18.43 44.12 -23.75
C ASP A 42 -19.17 42.90 -23.18
N ILE A 43 -20.52 42.96 -23.21
CA ILE A 43 -21.41 41.90 -22.72
C ILE A 43 -21.25 40.58 -23.49
N LEU A 44 -20.76 40.63 -24.73
CA LEU A 44 -20.66 39.49 -25.65
C LEU A 44 -19.51 38.52 -25.28
N ILE A 45 -18.48 39.00 -24.57
CA ILE A 45 -17.30 38.20 -24.20
C ILE A 45 -17.50 37.45 -22.87
N PHE A 46 -18.45 37.91 -22.06
CA PHE A 46 -18.76 37.37 -20.73
C PHE A 46 -18.96 35.83 -20.67
N PRO A 47 -19.74 35.17 -21.54
CA PRO A 47 -19.93 33.72 -21.45
C PRO A 47 -18.63 32.94 -21.71
N PHE A 48 -17.75 33.43 -22.59
CA PHE A 48 -16.47 32.77 -22.87
C PHE A 48 -15.51 32.84 -21.68
N THR A 49 -15.45 33.97 -20.97
CA THR A 49 -14.58 34.12 -19.79
C THR A 49 -15.07 33.30 -18.61
N THR A 50 -16.39 33.15 -18.42
CA THR A 50 -16.95 32.29 -17.37
C THR A 50 -16.60 30.81 -17.59
N ILE A 51 -16.76 30.30 -18.82
CA ILE A 51 -16.40 28.92 -19.17
C ILE A 51 -14.90 28.67 -18.97
N ALA A 52 -14.04 29.58 -19.44
CA ALA A 52 -12.59 29.48 -19.27
C ALA A 52 -12.18 29.44 -17.79
N THR A 53 -12.83 30.26 -16.95
CA THR A 53 -12.58 30.30 -15.51
C THR A 53 -13.00 28.98 -14.86
N ILE A 54 -14.21 28.48 -15.15
CA ILE A 54 -14.70 27.19 -14.63
C ILE A 54 -13.78 26.04 -15.04
N SER A 55 -13.37 25.99 -16.31
CA SER A 55 -12.47 24.96 -16.81
C SER A 55 -11.12 24.96 -16.08
N SER A 56 -10.60 26.14 -15.74
CA SER A 56 -9.34 26.28 -15.00
C SER A 56 -9.47 25.77 -13.56
N PHE A 57 -10.60 26.03 -12.90
CA PHE A 57 -10.89 25.48 -11.57
C PHE A 57 -11.02 23.94 -11.59
N ILE A 58 -11.70 23.38 -12.60
CA ILE A 58 -11.83 21.92 -12.76
C ILE A 58 -10.45 21.29 -12.99
N ALA A 59 -9.63 21.86 -13.88
CA ALA A 59 -8.27 21.38 -14.14
C ALA A 59 -7.40 21.41 -12.87
N MET A 60 -7.47 22.51 -12.10
CA MET A 60 -6.75 22.63 -10.82
C MET A 60 -7.20 21.58 -9.80
N TRP A 61 -8.52 21.33 -9.69
CA TRP A 61 -9.06 20.29 -8.82
C TRP A 61 -8.59 18.89 -9.25
N TYR A 62 -8.65 18.60 -10.55
CA TYR A 62 -8.23 17.31 -11.12
C TYR A 62 -6.74 17.03 -10.88
N ILE A 63 -5.85 18.00 -11.08
CA ILE A 63 -4.41 17.87 -10.81
C ILE A 63 -4.17 17.58 -9.32
N LYS A 64 -4.92 18.22 -8.42
CA LYS A 64 -4.79 17.97 -6.96
C LYS A 64 -5.21 16.55 -6.61
N VAL A 65 -6.31 16.06 -7.19
CA VAL A 65 -6.78 14.69 -6.98
C VAL A 65 -5.74 13.69 -7.47
N LEU A 66 -5.23 13.87 -8.70
CA LEU A 66 -4.17 13.02 -9.26
C LEU A 66 -2.90 13.02 -8.40
N GLY A 67 -2.46 14.20 -7.94
CA GLY A 67 -1.28 14.31 -7.09
C GLY A 67 -1.45 13.59 -5.75
N THR A 68 -2.64 13.68 -5.15
CA THR A 68 -2.94 12.99 -3.88
C THR A 68 -3.00 11.47 -4.07
N LEU A 69 -3.60 11.00 -5.17
CA LEU A 69 -3.64 9.58 -5.50
C LEU A 69 -2.24 9.01 -5.71
N SER A 70 -1.39 9.72 -6.46
CA SER A 70 -0.01 9.31 -6.71
C SER A 70 0.82 9.28 -5.42
N GLU A 71 0.64 10.25 -4.52
CA GLU A 71 1.35 10.27 -3.24
C GLU A 71 0.89 9.13 -2.32
N ASN A 72 -0.40 8.78 -2.35
CA ASN A 72 -0.92 7.64 -1.59
C ASN A 72 -0.41 6.32 -2.15
N LEU A 73 -0.36 6.15 -3.47
CA LEU A 73 0.23 4.98 -4.13
C LEU A 73 1.71 4.81 -3.75
N GLU A 74 2.51 5.88 -3.85
CA GLU A 74 3.93 5.87 -3.48
C GLU A 74 4.13 5.51 -1.99
N LYS A 75 3.26 6.01 -1.10
CA LYS A 75 3.28 5.64 0.31
C LYS A 75 2.90 4.19 0.55
N MET A 76 1.91 3.66 -0.17
CA MET A 76 1.48 2.26 -0.02
C MET A 76 2.57 1.31 -0.51
N GLU A 77 3.17 1.60 -1.68
CA GLU A 77 4.29 0.85 -2.25
C GLU A 77 5.51 0.87 -1.32
N GLY A 78 5.92 2.05 -0.84
CA GLY A 78 7.02 2.16 0.13
C GLY A 78 6.74 1.41 1.44
N SER A 79 5.48 1.34 1.83
CA SER A 79 5.04 0.68 3.04
C SER A 79 4.89 -0.85 2.86
N ILE A 80 4.76 -1.36 1.63
CA ILE A 80 4.93 -2.79 1.30
C ILE A 80 6.42 -3.14 1.34
N ASP A 81 7.28 -2.30 0.75
CA ASP A 81 8.73 -2.50 0.76
C ASP A 81 9.31 -2.55 2.17
N GLU A 82 8.85 -1.66 3.06
CA GLU A 82 9.22 -1.67 4.47
C GLU A 82 8.79 -2.96 5.18
N LEU A 83 7.55 -3.43 4.94
CA LEU A 83 7.05 -4.69 5.49
C LEU A 83 7.86 -5.88 4.98
N ASN A 84 8.17 -5.91 3.69
CA ASN A 84 8.95 -6.99 3.09
C ASN A 84 10.40 -7.01 3.62
N ARG A 85 11.03 -5.84 3.79
CA ARG A 85 12.35 -5.71 4.43
C ARG A 85 12.32 -6.13 5.89
N SER A 86 11.28 -5.74 6.63
CA SER A 86 11.09 -6.17 8.02
C SER A 86 10.94 -7.68 8.11
N ASN A 87 10.14 -8.27 7.21
CA ASN A 87 9.94 -9.72 7.19
C ASN A 87 11.22 -10.48 6.84
N SER A 88 11.99 -10.00 5.86
CA SER A 88 13.30 -10.59 5.50
C SER A 88 14.29 -10.56 6.67
N ARG A 89 14.29 -9.47 7.46
CA ARG A 89 15.12 -9.38 8.68
C ARG A 89 14.67 -10.37 9.74
N LEU A 90 13.36 -10.46 10.01
CA LEU A 90 12.81 -11.43 10.97
C LEU A 90 13.17 -12.87 10.57
N HIS A 91 13.09 -13.22 9.29
CA HIS A 91 13.53 -14.54 8.80
C HIS A 91 15.01 -14.80 9.05
N SER A 92 15.87 -13.81 8.83
CA SER A 92 17.30 -13.93 9.13
C SER A 92 17.56 -14.10 10.63
N GLU A 93 16.83 -13.37 11.48
CA GLU A 93 16.93 -13.47 12.94
C GLU A 93 16.43 -14.82 13.45
N LEU A 94 15.30 -15.32 12.94
CA LEU A 94 14.77 -16.65 13.24
C LEU A 94 15.78 -17.73 12.88
N LYS A 95 16.40 -17.66 11.69
CA LYS A 95 17.43 -18.63 11.27
C LYS A 95 18.65 -18.60 12.18
N ALA A 96 19.10 -17.41 12.60
CA ALA A 96 20.21 -17.26 13.53
C ALA A 96 19.85 -17.83 14.92
N MET A 97 18.64 -17.57 15.40
CA MET A 97 18.14 -18.12 16.67
C MET A 97 17.96 -19.64 16.62
N GLU A 98 17.52 -20.20 15.49
CA GLU A 98 17.41 -21.65 15.32
C GLU A 98 18.78 -22.32 15.40
N SER A 99 19.80 -21.72 14.77
CA SER A 99 21.19 -22.20 14.89
C SER A 99 21.68 -22.11 16.32
N LEU A 100 21.40 -21.00 17.03
CA LEU A 100 21.78 -20.83 18.43
C LEU A 100 21.09 -21.87 19.33
N ARG A 101 19.79 -22.12 19.09
CA ARG A 101 19.02 -23.14 19.79
C ARG A 101 19.68 -24.51 19.65
N LYS A 102 20.01 -24.92 18.42
CA LYS A 102 20.66 -26.23 18.17
C LYS A 102 21.98 -26.36 18.94
N SER A 103 22.82 -25.31 18.91
CA SER A 103 24.09 -25.32 19.66
C SER A 103 23.88 -25.36 21.18
N LEU A 104 22.81 -24.74 21.70
CA LEU A 104 22.48 -24.79 23.12
C LEU A 104 21.86 -26.12 23.55
N GLU A 105 21.08 -26.76 22.68
CA GLU A 105 20.56 -28.12 22.91
C GLU A 105 21.72 -29.12 22.98
N GLU A 106 22.67 -29.07 22.05
CA GLU A 106 23.89 -29.88 22.09
C GLU A 106 24.69 -29.67 23.39
N TYR A 107 24.83 -28.40 23.84
CA TYR A 107 25.56 -28.09 25.07
C TYR A 107 24.79 -28.46 26.35
N ALA A 108 23.46 -28.40 26.32
CA ALA A 108 22.61 -28.80 27.44
C ALA A 108 22.61 -30.32 27.65
N ASP A 109 22.74 -31.11 26.59
CA ASP A 109 22.90 -32.56 26.68
C ASP A 109 24.23 -32.94 27.36
N GLU A 110 25.27 -32.11 27.21
CA GLU A 110 26.58 -32.29 27.85
C GLU A 110 26.65 -31.77 29.30
N SER A 111 25.78 -30.85 29.70
CA SER A 111 25.93 -30.05 30.93
C SER A 111 24.70 -30.10 31.86
N ASN A 112 24.94 -30.30 33.16
CA ASN A 112 23.92 -30.70 34.13
C ASN A 112 22.84 -29.60 34.42
N SER A 113 21.56 -29.95 34.21
CA SER A 113 20.26 -29.33 34.62
C SER A 113 20.00 -27.82 34.50
N ASN A 114 20.95 -26.92 34.78
CA ASN A 114 20.71 -25.47 34.82
C ASN A 114 20.54 -24.83 33.44
N LEU A 115 20.99 -25.48 32.36
CA LEU A 115 20.83 -24.98 30.99
C LEU A 115 19.44 -25.25 30.41
N ARG A 116 18.69 -26.20 30.99
CA ARG A 116 17.37 -26.58 30.49
C ARG A 116 16.37 -25.43 30.58
N GLU A 117 16.40 -24.67 31.67
CA GLU A 117 15.54 -23.49 31.85
C GLU A 117 15.84 -22.39 30.82
N VAL A 118 17.12 -22.21 30.45
CA VAL A 118 17.53 -21.26 29.41
C VAL A 118 17.04 -21.70 28.03
N VAL A 119 17.19 -22.99 27.70
CA VAL A 119 16.69 -23.56 26.44
C VAL A 119 15.17 -23.41 26.33
N ASP A 120 14.43 -23.69 27.41
CA ASP A 120 12.97 -23.54 27.45
C ASP A 120 12.54 -22.07 27.24
N SER A 121 13.26 -21.11 27.84
CA SER A 121 13.03 -19.68 27.65
C SER A 121 13.27 -19.24 26.19
N ILE A 122 14.34 -19.74 25.56
CA ILE A 122 14.65 -19.47 24.16
C ILE A 122 13.58 -20.07 23.24
N ASN A 123 13.15 -21.30 23.49
CA ASN A 123 12.06 -21.95 22.76
C ASN A 123 10.76 -21.13 22.83
N SER A 124 10.41 -20.62 24.02
CA SER A 124 9.24 -19.76 24.18
C SER A 124 9.35 -18.43 23.41
N SER A 125 10.56 -17.88 23.31
CA SER A 125 10.83 -16.64 22.57
C SER A 125 10.77 -16.88 21.07
N PHE A 126 11.30 -18.03 20.61
CA PHE A 126 11.23 -18.46 19.23
C PHE A 126 9.77 -18.62 18.75
N GLN A 127 8.93 -19.31 19.52
CA GLN A 127 7.50 -19.46 19.21
C GLN A 127 6.76 -18.11 19.14
N LYS A 128 7.17 -17.12 19.94
CA LYS A 128 6.58 -15.77 19.87
C LYS A 128 7.01 -15.04 18.59
N LEU A 129 8.28 -15.14 18.21
CA LEU A 129 8.79 -14.51 16.98
C LEU A 129 8.18 -15.14 15.73
N GLU A 130 7.98 -16.46 15.74
CA GLU A 130 7.30 -17.19 14.67
C GLU A 130 5.88 -16.66 14.46
N ARG A 131 5.08 -16.55 15.53
CA ARG A 131 3.72 -15.98 15.46
C ARG A 131 3.71 -14.53 14.97
N ILE A 132 4.65 -13.70 15.42
CA ILE A 132 4.76 -12.30 14.95
C ILE A 132 5.10 -12.27 13.46
N THR A 133 5.94 -13.20 13.00
CA THR A 133 6.32 -13.31 11.58
C THR A 133 5.10 -13.73 10.74
N GLU A 134 4.34 -14.72 11.19
CA GLU A 134 3.08 -15.15 10.54
C GLU A 134 2.05 -14.01 10.46
N ASP A 135 1.86 -13.26 11.55
CA ASP A 135 0.94 -12.12 11.58
C ASP A 135 1.41 -11.02 10.62
N ASN A 136 2.71 -10.74 10.54
CA ASN A 136 3.27 -9.77 9.60
C ASN A 136 3.10 -10.22 8.14
N GLU A 137 3.31 -11.50 7.85
CA GLU A 137 3.08 -12.08 6.53
C GLU A 137 1.61 -11.99 6.12
N ARG A 138 0.70 -12.30 7.04
CA ARG A 138 -0.73 -12.13 6.84
C ARG A 138 -1.08 -10.68 6.50
N VAL A 139 -0.55 -9.72 7.27
CA VAL A 139 -0.77 -8.29 7.03
C VAL A 139 -0.22 -7.86 5.68
N LEU A 140 0.98 -8.34 5.30
CA LEU A 140 1.58 -8.08 4.00
C LEU A 140 0.69 -8.58 2.85
N LEU A 141 0.20 -9.83 2.93
CA LEU A 141 -0.67 -10.41 1.91
C LEU A 141 -2.00 -9.65 1.78
N TYR A 142 -2.64 -9.29 2.89
CA TYR A 142 -3.86 -8.47 2.86
C TYR A 142 -3.62 -7.10 2.25
N LYS A 143 -2.48 -6.48 2.53
CA LYS A 143 -2.13 -5.18 1.97
C LYS A 143 -1.91 -5.27 0.46
N ILE A 144 -1.17 -6.25 -0.02
CA ILE A 144 -0.98 -6.48 -1.47
C ILE A 144 -2.34 -6.66 -2.16
N ALA A 145 -3.24 -7.44 -1.56
CA ALA A 145 -4.56 -7.65 -2.11
C ALA A 145 -5.42 -6.38 -2.10
N GLN A 146 -5.40 -5.62 -1.01
CA GLN A 146 -6.09 -4.34 -0.90
C GLN A 146 -5.60 -3.34 -1.95
N ASP A 147 -4.29 -3.29 -2.21
CA ASP A 147 -3.68 -2.41 -3.21
C ASP A 147 -4.14 -2.75 -4.64
N LEU A 148 -4.55 -3.99 -4.88
CA LEU A 148 -5.01 -4.48 -6.17
C LEU A 148 -6.54 -4.36 -6.33
N GLU A 149 -7.34 -4.67 -5.31
CA GLU A 149 -8.81 -4.64 -5.38
C GLU A 149 -9.38 -3.26 -5.75
N PHE A 150 -8.68 -2.16 -5.42
CA PHE A 150 -9.16 -0.81 -5.70
C PHE A 150 -8.67 -0.22 -7.04
N MET A 151 -8.07 -1.00 -7.93
CA MET A 151 -7.59 -0.48 -9.21
C MET A 151 -8.73 -0.19 -10.20
N ASP A 152 -9.80 -0.98 -10.19
CA ASP A 152 -10.91 -0.86 -11.15
C ASP A 152 -12.20 -0.19 -10.59
N ASN A 153 -12.17 0.26 -9.33
CA ASN A 153 -13.31 0.80 -8.58
C ASN A 153 -14.51 -0.16 -8.44
N SER A 154 -14.30 -1.47 -8.61
CA SER A 154 -15.29 -2.49 -8.42
C SER A 154 -15.02 -3.26 -7.12
N SER A 155 -16.05 -3.88 -6.54
CA SER A 155 -15.86 -4.75 -5.37
C SER A 155 -15.43 -6.14 -5.84
N GLY A 156 -14.45 -6.72 -5.14
CA GLY A 156 -13.88 -8.02 -5.45
C GLY A 156 -12.77 -7.94 -6.51
N MET A 157 -11.86 -8.91 -6.46
CA MET A 157 -10.68 -8.97 -7.32
C MET A 157 -11.00 -9.67 -8.64
N SER A 158 -10.72 -8.99 -9.75
CA SER A 158 -10.82 -9.56 -11.11
C SER A 158 -9.70 -10.56 -11.40
N ARG A 159 -9.80 -11.29 -12.52
CA ARG A 159 -8.78 -12.26 -12.96
C ARG A 159 -7.41 -11.62 -13.10
N ASP A 160 -7.33 -10.49 -13.79
CA ASP A 160 -6.06 -9.79 -14.04
C ASP A 160 -5.44 -9.27 -12.74
N GLU A 161 -6.27 -8.83 -11.77
CA GLU A 161 -5.80 -8.41 -10.45
C GLU A 161 -5.31 -9.60 -9.61
N TYR A 162 -5.94 -10.77 -9.74
CA TYR A 162 -5.50 -11.98 -9.06
C TYR A 162 -4.17 -12.49 -9.60
N GLU A 163 -3.95 -12.46 -10.91
CA GLU A 163 -2.66 -12.80 -11.51
C GLU A 163 -1.56 -11.85 -11.00
N ARG A 164 -1.84 -10.53 -10.95
CA ARG A 164 -0.93 -9.54 -10.36
C ARG A 164 -0.70 -9.74 -8.87
N PHE A 165 -1.70 -10.21 -8.13
CA PHE A 165 -1.57 -10.56 -6.72
C PHE A 165 -0.54 -11.66 -6.56
N ILE A 166 -0.67 -12.75 -7.32
CA ILE A 166 0.29 -13.87 -7.32
C ILE A 166 1.70 -13.38 -7.66
N GLU A 167 1.86 -12.55 -8.68
CA GLU A 167 3.16 -11.99 -9.09
C GLU A 167 3.81 -11.12 -7.99
N ARG A 168 2.99 -10.39 -7.22
CA ARG A 168 3.48 -9.51 -6.13
C ARG A 168 3.72 -10.23 -4.83
N VAL A 169 3.16 -11.43 -4.64
CA VAL A 169 3.43 -12.25 -3.46
C VAL A 169 4.92 -12.59 -3.45
N PRO A 170 5.64 -12.34 -2.34
CA PRO A 170 7.06 -12.68 -2.24
C PRO A 170 7.31 -14.17 -2.51
N SER A 171 8.42 -14.49 -3.19
CA SER A 171 8.73 -15.87 -3.63
C SER A 171 8.78 -16.91 -2.51
N TYR A 172 9.12 -16.52 -1.28
CA TYR A 172 9.11 -17.44 -0.13
C TYR A 172 7.70 -17.78 0.39
N LEU A 173 6.68 -17.05 -0.06
CA LEU A 173 5.24 -17.32 0.19
C LEU A 173 4.53 -17.83 -1.06
N GLN A 174 5.23 -17.95 -2.19
CA GLN A 174 4.65 -18.49 -3.42
C GLN A 174 4.49 -20.01 -3.27
N ILE A 175 3.29 -20.42 -2.89
CA ILE A 175 2.84 -21.82 -2.99
C ILE A 175 2.20 -22.06 -4.36
N GLU A 176 1.77 -23.30 -4.62
CA GLU A 176 0.96 -23.62 -5.79
C GLU A 176 -0.43 -22.96 -5.63
N PHE A 177 -0.59 -21.77 -6.22
CA PHE A 177 -1.86 -21.06 -6.23
C PHE A 177 -2.87 -21.80 -7.09
N LYS A 178 -4.10 -21.89 -6.58
CA LYS A 178 -5.22 -22.40 -7.35
C LYS A 178 -5.52 -21.47 -8.53
N PRO A 179 -5.96 -22.01 -9.67
CA PRO A 179 -6.38 -21.17 -10.79
C PRO A 179 -7.57 -20.31 -10.39
N PHE A 180 -7.65 -19.10 -10.97
CA PHE A 180 -8.70 -18.12 -10.67
C PHE A 180 -10.12 -18.70 -10.69
N ASP A 181 -10.42 -19.54 -11.69
CA ASP A 181 -11.75 -20.13 -11.88
C ASP A 181 -12.18 -21.06 -10.74
N GLU A 182 -11.23 -21.68 -10.04
CA GLU A 182 -11.54 -22.52 -8.87
C GLU A 182 -11.82 -21.66 -7.63
N VAL A 183 -11.16 -20.50 -7.52
CA VAL A 183 -11.26 -19.62 -6.35
C VAL A 183 -12.51 -18.75 -6.42
N ALA A 184 -12.80 -18.19 -7.59
CA ALA A 184 -13.90 -17.24 -7.81
C ALA A 184 -15.30 -17.87 -7.76
N ASN A 185 -15.42 -19.17 -7.42
CA ASN A 185 -16.68 -19.90 -7.27
C ASN A 185 -17.72 -19.70 -8.41
N GLY A 186 -17.26 -19.35 -9.61
CA GLY A 186 -18.08 -19.10 -10.79
C GLY A 186 -18.76 -17.72 -10.91
N ASP A 187 -18.57 -16.79 -9.96
CA ASP A 187 -19.13 -15.43 -10.06
C ASP A 187 -18.22 -14.45 -10.84
N GLY A 188 -17.01 -14.89 -11.16
CA GLY A 188 -16.02 -14.16 -11.94
C GLY A 188 -15.24 -13.11 -11.14
N LYS A 189 -15.35 -13.11 -9.81
CA LYS A 189 -14.61 -12.24 -8.90
C LYS A 189 -14.14 -13.03 -7.69
N ILE A 190 -13.11 -12.54 -7.01
CA ILE A 190 -12.69 -13.10 -5.72
C ILE A 190 -13.09 -12.09 -4.63
N ASP A 191 -14.01 -12.49 -3.77
CA ASP A 191 -14.43 -11.67 -2.64
C ASP A 191 -13.42 -11.72 -1.48
N TYR A 192 -13.60 -10.85 -0.48
CA TYR A 192 -12.71 -10.80 0.67
C TYR A 192 -12.64 -12.12 1.45
N ARG A 193 -13.74 -12.89 1.53
CA ARG A 193 -13.78 -14.16 2.28
C ARG A 193 -13.01 -15.26 1.55
N GLU A 194 -13.17 -15.33 0.24
CA GLU A 194 -12.44 -16.25 -0.63
C GLU A 194 -10.93 -15.96 -0.57
N LEU A 195 -10.55 -14.68 -0.72
CA LEU A 195 -9.19 -14.23 -0.56
C LEU A 195 -8.61 -14.53 0.83
N SER A 196 -9.36 -14.27 1.90
CA SER A 196 -8.96 -14.64 3.26
C SER A 196 -8.71 -16.15 3.40
N GLY A 197 -9.54 -16.98 2.74
CA GLY A 197 -9.34 -18.42 2.68
C GLY A 197 -8.05 -18.81 1.97
N ILE A 198 -7.74 -18.16 0.85
CA ILE A 198 -6.47 -18.34 0.13
C ILE A 198 -5.29 -17.98 1.04
N ILE A 199 -5.29 -16.77 1.61
CA ILE A 199 -4.22 -16.29 2.49
C ILE A 199 -4.00 -17.26 3.66
N GLN A 200 -5.09 -17.75 4.27
CA GLN A 200 -4.99 -18.72 5.36
C GLN A 200 -4.44 -20.07 4.88
N SER A 201 -4.77 -20.52 3.68
CA SER A 201 -4.21 -21.75 3.10
C SER A 201 -2.71 -21.63 2.83
N ILE A 202 -2.24 -20.48 2.32
CA ILE A 202 -0.81 -20.19 2.11
C ILE A 202 -0.03 -20.31 3.42
N LEU A 203 -0.50 -19.64 4.47
CA LEU A 203 0.17 -19.65 5.78
C LEU A 203 0.19 -21.06 6.38
N LYS A 204 -0.92 -21.81 6.26
CA LYS A 204 -1.02 -23.18 6.78
C LYS A 204 -0.17 -24.19 6.02
N GLU A 205 -0.03 -24.03 4.71
CA GLU A 205 0.82 -24.91 3.90
C GLU A 205 2.30 -24.66 4.21
N ARG A 206 2.67 -23.40 4.44
CA ARG A 206 4.01 -23.03 4.92
C ARG A 206 4.33 -23.67 6.28
N GLU A 207 3.40 -23.63 7.23
CA GLU A 207 3.55 -24.29 8.55
C GLU A 207 3.82 -25.81 8.43
N ARG A 208 3.40 -26.45 7.33
CA ARG A 208 3.65 -27.89 7.10
C ARG A 208 4.97 -28.18 6.42
N GLY A 209 5.54 -27.21 5.71
CA GLY A 209 6.79 -27.35 4.96
C GLY A 209 8.05 -26.93 5.74
N ALA A 210 7.88 -26.22 6.86
CA ALA A 210 8.94 -25.85 7.80
C ALA A 210 9.18 -26.97 8.83
#